data_AF-A0A356BCS8-F1
#
_entry.id   AF-A0A356BCS8-F1
#
_cell.length_a   1.000
_cell.length_b   1.000
_cell.length_c   1.000
_cell.angle_alpha   90.00
_cell.angle_beta   90.00
_cell.angle_gamma   90.00
#
_symmetry.space_group_name_H-M   'P 1'
#
loop_
_entity.id
_entity.type
_entity.pdbx_description
1 polymer ?
#
loop_
_entity_poly.entity_id
_entity_poly.type
_entity_poly.pdbx_seq_one_letter_code
_entity_poly.pdbx_strand_id
1 'polypeptide(L)' 'MMTARLTAQQFRQLLEQRILILDGAMGTMIQQHRLQEADYRGSEFASWPCDVKGNNDLLVLTQPDL' A
#
# COMPACT_ATOMS: atom_id res chain seq x y z
N MET A 1 3.13 -14.97 4.96
CA MET A 1 4.54 -15.16 4.58
C MET A 1 5.34 -14.01 5.17
N MET A 2 6.38 -14.26 5.98
CA MET A 2 7.31 -13.19 6.36
C MET A 2 8.14 -12.81 5.14
N THR A 3 7.92 -11.61 4.58
CA THR A 3 8.77 -11.05 3.53
C THR A 3 10.14 -10.76 4.15
N ALA A 4 11.18 -11.45 3.68
CA ALA A 4 12.54 -11.19 4.12
C ALA A 4 12.95 -9.77 3.69
N ARG A 5 13.18 -8.87 4.65
CA ARG A 5 13.71 -7.54 4.37
C ARG A 5 15.19 -7.67 4.00
N LEU A 6 15.54 -7.21 2.80
CA LEU A 6 16.93 -7.13 2.37
C LEU A 6 17.61 -5.93 3.02
N THR A 7 18.84 -6.12 3.48
CA THR A 7 19.73 -5.00 3.76
C THR A 7 20.15 -4.31 2.45
N ALA A 8 20.61 -3.07 2.54
CA ALA A 8 21.12 -2.34 1.38
C ALA A 8 22.29 -3.06 0.68
N GLN A 9 23.13 -3.78 1.44
CA GLN A 9 24.22 -4.59 0.88
C GLN A 9 23.68 -5.78 0.07
N GLN A 10 22.74 -6.53 0.64
CA GLN A 10 22.10 -7.65 -0.06
C GLN A 10 21.36 -7.19 -1.31
N PHE A 11 20.63 -6.07 -1.24
CA PHE A 11 19.94 -5.50 -2.39
C PHE A 11 20.90 -5.20 -3.55
N ARG A 12 22.05 -4.58 -3.27
CA ARG A 12 23.09 -4.30 -4.29
C ARG A 12 23.69 -5.56 -4.88
N GLN A 13 23.99 -6.57 -4.06
CA GLN A 13 24.51 -7.85 -4.55
C GLN A 13 23.52 -8.54 -5.49
N LEU A 14 22.22 -8.46 -5.21
CA LEU A 14 21.20 -9.07 -6.06
C LEU A 14 21.04 -8.35 -7.41
N LEU A 15 21.20 -7.03 -7.45
CA LEU A 15 21.20 -6.24 -8.69
C LEU A 15 22.33 -6.63 -9.65
N GLU A 16 23.49 -7.06 -9.13
CA GLU A 16 24.60 -7.54 -9.94
C GLU A 16 24.36 -8.95 -10.51
N GLN A 17 23.58 -9.78 -9.81
CA GLN A 17 23.37 -11.18 -10.17
C GLN A 17 22.20 -11.39 -11.14
N ARG A 18 21.19 -10.51 -11.11
CA ARG A 18 19.99 -10.63 -11.94
C ARG A 18 19.22 -9.32 -12.04
N ILE A 19 18.36 -9.24 -13.05
CA ILE A 19 17.35 -8.20 -13.16
C ILE A 19 16.34 -8.38 -12.02
N LEU A 20 16.08 -7.29 -11.29
CA LEU A 20 15.01 -7.21 -10.30
C LEU A 20 13.79 -6.54 -10.92
N ILE A 21 12.61 -6.97 -10.46
CA ILE A 21 11.32 -6.45 -10.92
C ILE A 21 10.66 -5.75 -9.73
N LEU A 22 10.20 -4.53 -9.95
CA LEU A 22 9.35 -3.81 -9.01
C LEU A 22 7.88 -4.16 -9.30
N ASP A 23 7.05 -4.05 -8.28
CA ASP A 23 5.61 -4.21 -8.44
C ASP A 23 5.00 -3.12 -9.34
N GLY A 24 3.75 -3.34 -9.74
CA GLY A 24 3.04 -2.48 -10.67
C GLY A 24 2.39 -1.26 -10.01
N ALA A 25 1.54 -0.58 -10.78
CA ALA A 25 0.83 0.62 -10.33
C ALA A 25 -0.23 0.30 -9.26
N MET A 26 0.14 0.46 -7.99
CA MET A 26 -0.75 0.25 -6.83
C MET A 26 -2.01 1.13 -6.88
N GLY A 27 -1.87 2.42 -7.22
CA GLY A 27 -3.02 3.35 -7.24
C GLY A 27 -4.09 2.98 -8.27
N THR A 28 -3.69 2.48 -9.45
CA THR A 28 -4.64 2.02 -10.48
C THR A 28 -5.37 0.77 -10.04
N MET A 29 -4.68 -0.15 -9.35
CA MET A 29 -5.31 -1.34 -8.75
C MET A 29 -6.35 -0.92 -7.71
N ILE A 30 -6.01 -0.02 -6.78
CA ILE A 30 -6.94 0.46 -5.74
C ILE A 30 -8.20 1.09 -6.36
N GLN A 31 -8.07 1.85 -7.44
CA GLN A 31 -9.22 2.46 -8.12
C GLN A 31 -10.24 1.42 -8.64
N GLN A 32 -9.80 0.20 -8.97
CA GLN A 32 -10.69 -0.87 -9.44
C GLN A 32 -11.64 -1.38 -8.33
N HIS A 33 -11.25 -1.27 -7.07
CA HIS A 33 -12.09 -1.66 -5.93
C HIS A 33 -13.25 -0.69 -5.67
N ARG A 34 -13.26 0.48 -6.32
CA ARG A 34 -14.34 1.50 -6.20
C ARG A 34 -14.67 1.85 -4.75
N LEU A 35 -13.64 1.97 -3.93
CA LEU A 35 -13.73 2.28 -2.51
C LEU A 35 -14.49 3.61 -2.29
N GLN A 36 -15.26 3.64 -1.21
CA GLN A 36 -16.06 4.76 -0.76
C GLN A 36 -15.42 5.43 0.45
N GLU A 37 -15.89 6.63 0.78
CA GLU A 37 -15.38 7.42 1.91
C GLU A 37 -15.28 6.62 3.22
N ALA A 38 -16.27 5.77 3.50
CA ALA A 38 -16.28 4.90 4.67
C ALA A 38 -15.11 3.91 4.71
N ASP A 39 -14.68 3.39 3.55
CA ASP A 39 -13.56 2.45 3.45
C ASP A 39 -12.22 3.11 3.80
N TYR A 40 -12.05 4.37 3.42
CA TYR A 40 -10.86 5.17 3.77
C TYR A 40 -10.89 5.66 5.22
N ARG A 41 -12.07 5.82 5.82
CA ARG A 41 -12.21 6.27 7.21
C ARG A 41 -11.98 5.16 8.22
N GLY A 42 -12.47 3.96 7.92
CA GLY A 42 -12.52 2.88 8.90
C GLY A 42 -13.19 3.33 10.20
N SER A 43 -12.76 2.76 11.33
CA SER A 43 -13.24 3.19 12.64
C SER A 43 -12.42 4.37 13.20
N GLU A 44 -11.15 4.43 12.85
CA GLU A 44 -10.12 5.31 13.39
C GLU A 44 -10.29 6.76 12.93
N PHE A 45 -10.86 6.99 11.75
CA PHE A 45 -11.05 8.32 11.16
C PHE A 45 -12.53 8.67 10.92
N ALA A 46 -13.44 7.96 11.59
CA ALA A 46 -14.89 8.14 11.43
C ALA A 46 -15.32 9.60 11.68
N SER A 47 -14.71 10.29 12.66
CA SER A 47 -15.02 11.67 13.03
C SER A 47 -14.08 12.71 12.42
N TRP A 48 -13.25 12.34 11.43
CA TRP A 48 -12.33 13.30 10.80
C TRP A 48 -13.12 14.41 10.07
N PRO A 49 -12.79 15.70 10.25
CA PRO A 49 -13.68 16.80 9.89
C PRO A 49 -13.81 17.07 8.39
N CYS A 50 -13.00 16.44 7.54
CA CYS A 50 -13.02 16.57 6.09
C CYS A 50 -12.98 15.20 5.42
N ASP A 51 -13.29 15.15 4.13
CA ASP A 51 -13.19 13.92 3.33
C ASP A 51 -11.75 13.41 3.27
N VAL A 52 -11.61 12.09 3.31
CA VAL A 52 -10.31 11.39 3.27
C VAL A 52 -10.20 10.40 2.11
N LYS A 53 -11.27 10.21 1.33
CA LYS A 53 -11.25 9.36 0.13
C LYS A 53 -10.14 9.78 -0.84
N GLY A 54 -9.41 8.78 -1.31
CA GLY A 54 -8.25 8.94 -2.20
C GLY A 54 -6.91 8.98 -1.46
N ASN A 55 -6.90 9.10 -0.12
CA ASN A 55 -5.69 8.91 0.66
C ASN A 55 -5.40 7.41 0.86
N ASN A 56 -4.70 6.81 -0.11
CA ASN A 56 -4.42 5.38 -0.11
C ASN A 56 -3.54 4.90 1.06
N ASP A 57 -2.77 5.78 1.68
CA ASP A 57 -1.96 5.42 2.85
C ASP A 57 -2.84 5.00 4.04
N LEU A 58 -4.05 5.55 4.16
CA LEU A 58 -4.99 5.17 5.21
C LEU A 58 -5.49 3.74 5.07
N LEU A 59 -5.53 3.21 3.85
CA LEU A 59 -6.03 1.85 3.60
C LEU A 59 -5.17 0.78 4.24
N VAL A 60 -3.89 1.06 4.54
CA VAL A 60 -3.04 0.15 5.33
C VAL A 60 -3.60 -0.07 6.74
N LEU A 61 -4.31 0.93 7.29
CA LEU A 61 -4.93 0.85 8.61
C LEU A 61 -6.39 0.41 8.51
N THR A 62 -7.14 0.97 7.58
CA THR A 62 -8.60 0.79 7.53
C THR A 62 -9.05 -0.41 6.71
N GLN A 63 -8.21 -0.90 5.78
CA GLN A 63 -8.48 -2.04 4.91
C GLN A 63 -7.21 -2.91 4.73
N PRO A 64 -6.66 -3.50 5.80
CA PRO A 64 -5.37 -4.22 5.76
C PRO A 64 -5.38 -5.51 4.91
N ASP A 65 -6.56 -6.05 4.63
CA ASP A 65 -6.75 -7.28 3.84
C ASP A 65 -6.99 -7.03 2.33
N LEU A 66 -7.04 -5.76 1.92
CA LEU A 66 -7.17 -5.35 0.52
C LEU A 66 -5.90 -5.67 -0.29
#